data_AF-A0A261C5N6-F1
#
_entry.id   AF-A0A261C5N6-F1
#
_cell.length_a   1.000
_cell.length_b   1.000
_cell.length_c   1.000
_cell.angle_alpha   90.00
_cell.angle_beta   90.00
_cell.angle_gamma   90.00
#
_symmetry.space_group_name_H-M   'P 1'
#
loop_
_entity.id
_entity.type
_entity.pdbx_description
1 polymer ?
#
loop_
_entity_poly.entity_id
_entity_poly.type
_entity_poly.pdbx_seq_one_letter_code
_entity_poly.pdbx_strand_id
1 'polypeptide(L)'
;MMSCGIRKSMSQLTINTMCLLNDEESFMEGNHSLNETWLTKRSCYNSPEFRKPTLELLEDTETVRFAFIRDPIERFVSLYLDKCLKEDNCWSCKSDMRCAVREIYNGLKTLQNHRDWKPIPTYMDLHSAPLSWNCNFDKDLAKWSLLMMGSDAEERKSSILQLGNILKRQGVSNEVLEKVQKESMAGETAHSTHKSSRRLDAERQVREDPVVRDYLHKIYFFDYLVFPFNRAPLDAKYQTDFWKIPQKQ
;
A
#
# COMPACT_ATOMS: atom_id res chain seq x y z
N MET A 1 -0.70 19.65 1.10
CA MET A 1 -0.79 18.23 1.53
C MET A 1 -0.23 17.32 0.45
N MET A 2 0.41 16.22 0.82
CA MET A 2 0.88 15.16 -0.07
C MET A 2 0.36 13.81 0.39
N SER A 3 0.16 12.89 -0.55
CA SER A 3 -0.04 11.47 -0.24
C SER A 3 0.90 10.57 -1.03
N CYS A 4 1.09 9.35 -0.56
CA CYS A 4 1.83 8.33 -1.29
C CYS A 4 0.91 7.17 -1.68
N GLY A 5 0.73 7.00 -3.00
CA GLY A 5 -0.05 5.90 -3.56
C GLY A 5 0.74 4.59 -3.57
N ILE A 6 0.69 3.83 -2.47
CA ILE A 6 1.36 2.54 -2.38
C ILE A 6 0.48 1.45 -2.99
N ARG A 7 1.00 0.78 -4.03
CA ARG A 7 0.28 -0.29 -4.73
C ARG A 7 -0.16 -1.36 -3.74
N LYS A 8 -1.41 -1.82 -3.88
CA LYS A 8 -2.05 -2.82 -3.01
C LYS A 8 -2.33 -2.37 -1.57
N SER A 9 -2.12 -1.08 -1.28
CA SER A 9 -2.50 -0.43 -0.02
C SER A 9 -3.42 0.76 -0.32
N MET A 10 -4.63 0.49 -0.81
CA MET A 10 -5.63 1.52 -1.14
C MET A 10 -5.12 2.61 -2.11
N SER A 11 -4.22 2.27 -3.05
CA SER A 11 -3.67 3.23 -4.01
C SER A 11 -4.73 3.90 -4.87
N GLN A 12 -5.79 3.17 -5.26
CA GLN A 12 -6.89 3.73 -6.04
C GLN A 12 -7.63 4.81 -5.23
N LEU A 13 -8.02 4.48 -4.00
CA LEU A 13 -8.68 5.43 -3.10
C LEU A 13 -7.79 6.66 -2.86
N THR A 14 -6.50 6.44 -2.64
CA THR A 14 -5.50 7.52 -2.43
C THR A 14 -5.51 8.49 -3.60
N ILE A 15 -5.29 7.97 -4.81
CA ILE A 15 -5.22 8.80 -6.02
C ILE A 15 -6.56 9.49 -6.28
N ASN A 16 -7.67 8.77 -6.07
CA ASN A 16 -8.98 9.33 -6.30
C ASN A 16 -9.32 10.46 -5.31
N THR A 17 -8.91 10.31 -4.05
CA THR A 17 -9.03 11.35 -3.02
C THR A 17 -8.19 12.56 -3.39
N MET A 18 -6.92 12.37 -3.78
CA MET A 18 -6.08 13.50 -4.19
C MET A 18 -6.64 14.21 -5.43
N CYS A 19 -7.20 13.48 -6.40
CA CYS A 19 -7.84 14.08 -7.57
C CYS A 19 -9.05 14.95 -7.19
N LEU A 20 -9.89 14.49 -6.26
CA LEU A 20 -10.99 15.28 -5.71
C LEU A 20 -10.46 16.57 -5.05
N LEU A 21 -9.42 16.47 -4.23
CA LEU A 21 -8.82 17.64 -3.56
C LEU A 21 -8.09 18.60 -4.50
N ASN A 22 -7.68 18.14 -5.67
CA ASN A 22 -7.01 18.97 -6.66
C ASN A 22 -8.01 19.87 -7.41
N ASP A 23 -9.23 19.39 -7.63
CA ASP A 23 -10.28 20.10 -8.36
C ASP A 23 -11.65 19.56 -7.91
N GLU A 24 -12.16 20.11 -6.81
CA GLU A 24 -13.39 19.66 -6.18
C GLU A 24 -14.60 19.86 -7.10
N GLU A 25 -14.68 21.02 -7.77
CA GLU A 25 -15.78 21.39 -8.66
C GLU A 25 -15.89 20.41 -9.82
N SER A 26 -14.83 20.23 -10.61
CA SER A 26 -14.84 19.30 -11.75
C SER A 26 -15.11 17.86 -11.30
N PHE A 27 -14.61 17.46 -10.14
CA PHE A 27 -14.86 16.11 -9.60
C PHE A 27 -16.33 15.88 -9.29
N MET A 28 -16.97 16.88 -8.65
CA MET A 28 -18.35 16.82 -8.19
C MET A 28 -19.33 16.98 -9.36
N GLU A 29 -19.10 17.93 -10.26
CA GLU A 29 -19.91 18.12 -11.48
C GLU A 29 -19.88 16.91 -12.41
N GLY A 30 -18.73 16.24 -12.50
CA GLY A 30 -18.56 14.99 -13.24
C GLY A 30 -19.20 13.77 -12.59
N ASN A 31 -19.80 13.92 -11.40
CA ASN A 31 -20.37 12.84 -10.57
C ASN A 31 -19.39 11.67 -10.36
N HIS A 32 -18.10 12.00 -10.17
CA HIS A 32 -17.06 10.99 -10.00
C HIS A 32 -17.14 10.32 -8.63
N SER A 33 -16.75 9.04 -8.59
CA SER A 33 -16.63 8.27 -7.34
C SER A 33 -15.17 7.98 -6.96
N LEU A 34 -14.89 7.95 -5.66
CA LEU A 34 -13.63 7.49 -5.10
C LEU A 34 -13.37 5.99 -5.34
N ASN A 35 -14.40 5.23 -5.71
CA ASN A 35 -14.30 3.79 -6.01
C ASN A 35 -14.11 3.48 -7.50
N GLU A 36 -14.10 4.49 -8.39
CA GLU A 36 -13.80 4.27 -9.80
C GLU A 36 -12.40 3.69 -9.99
N THR A 37 -12.25 2.89 -11.04
CA THR A 37 -10.99 2.23 -11.38
C THR A 37 -10.12 3.10 -12.30
N TRP A 38 -8.88 2.66 -12.53
CA TRP A 38 -7.91 3.26 -13.46
C TRP A 38 -8.40 3.43 -14.90
N LEU A 39 -9.49 2.78 -15.29
CA LEU A 39 -10.08 2.89 -16.62
C LEU A 39 -10.81 4.22 -16.84
N THR A 40 -11.23 4.88 -15.76
CA THR A 40 -11.85 6.21 -15.85
C THR A 40 -10.77 7.26 -16.05
N LYS A 41 -10.78 7.94 -17.20
CA LYS A 41 -9.87 9.07 -17.47
C LYS A 41 -10.25 10.24 -16.57
N ARG A 42 -9.29 10.79 -15.83
CA ARG A 42 -9.46 11.99 -15.01
C ARG A 42 -8.46 13.07 -15.41
N SER A 43 -8.90 14.33 -15.36
CA SER A 43 -8.08 15.50 -15.66
C SER A 43 -6.83 15.59 -14.79
N CYS A 44 -6.94 15.27 -13.49
CA CYS A 44 -5.82 15.26 -12.53
C CYS A 44 -4.63 14.40 -12.99
N TYR A 45 -4.87 13.30 -13.72
CA TYR A 45 -3.78 12.47 -14.20
C TYR A 45 -2.92 13.20 -15.22
N ASN A 46 -3.44 14.18 -15.96
CA ASN A 46 -2.66 14.82 -17.02
C ASN A 46 -1.69 15.89 -16.49
N SER A 47 -1.78 16.27 -15.22
CA SER A 47 -0.84 17.20 -14.57
C SER A 47 0.39 16.44 -14.05
N PRO A 48 1.62 16.78 -14.52
CA PRO A 48 2.85 16.26 -13.95
C PRO A 48 3.03 16.61 -12.48
N GLU A 49 2.62 17.81 -12.07
CA GLU A 49 2.71 18.35 -10.71
C GLU A 49 1.85 17.54 -9.73
N PHE A 50 0.70 17.03 -10.19
CA PHE A 50 -0.12 16.10 -9.42
C PHE A 50 0.58 14.76 -9.15
N ARG A 51 1.33 14.26 -10.13
CA ARG A 51 1.99 12.94 -10.04
C ARG A 51 3.33 12.98 -9.32
N LYS A 52 4.02 14.12 -9.35
CA LYS A 52 5.36 14.29 -8.81
C LYS A 52 5.40 15.51 -7.91
N PRO A 53 5.66 15.33 -6.60
CA PRO A 53 5.78 16.48 -5.71
C PRO A 53 6.95 17.36 -6.13
N THR A 54 6.80 18.67 -5.97
CA THR A 54 7.89 19.64 -6.17
C THR A 54 8.94 19.49 -5.07
N LEU A 55 10.17 19.97 -5.31
CA LEU A 55 11.21 19.97 -4.28
C LEU A 55 10.80 20.79 -3.05
N GLU A 56 10.14 21.93 -3.27
CA GLU A 56 9.57 22.77 -2.21
C GLU A 56 8.61 21.98 -1.30
N LEU A 57 7.69 21.20 -1.89
CA LEU A 57 6.75 20.37 -1.12
C LEU A 57 7.46 19.22 -0.38
N LEU A 58 8.57 18.71 -0.92
CA LEU A 58 9.37 17.67 -0.29
C LEU A 58 10.17 18.20 0.91
N GLU A 59 10.69 19.43 0.81
CA GLU A 59 11.50 20.07 1.83
C GLU A 59 10.67 20.76 2.93
N ASP A 60 9.42 21.14 2.63
CA ASP A 60 8.52 21.77 3.59
C ASP A 60 8.19 20.86 4.79
N THR A 61 8.49 21.35 5.99
CA THR A 61 8.24 20.67 7.27
C THR A 61 6.77 20.70 7.67
N GLU A 62 6.02 21.70 7.23
CA GLU A 62 4.60 21.88 7.56
C GLU A 62 3.67 21.12 6.61
N THR A 63 4.20 20.65 5.48
CA THR A 63 3.44 19.82 4.54
C THR A 63 2.94 18.56 5.23
N VAL A 64 1.62 18.46 5.35
CA VAL A 64 0.94 17.26 5.83
C VAL A 64 1.11 16.13 4.82
N ARG A 65 1.64 15.00 5.28
CA ARG A 65 1.88 13.79 4.48
C ARG A 65 1.10 12.63 5.05
N PHE A 66 0.41 11.86 4.21
CA PHE A 66 -0.25 10.63 4.64
C PHE A 66 -0.06 9.49 3.65
N ALA A 67 -0.04 8.26 4.14
CA ALA A 67 0.03 7.07 3.32
C ALA A 67 -0.84 5.98 3.92
N PHE A 68 -1.62 5.31 3.07
CA PHE A 68 -2.26 4.08 3.47
C PHE A 68 -1.24 2.95 3.47
N ILE A 69 -1.11 2.29 4.61
CA ILE A 69 -0.27 1.09 4.77
C ILE A 69 -1.17 -0.11 5.02
N ARG A 70 -0.69 -1.30 4.67
CA ARG A 70 -1.43 -2.55 4.79
C ARG A 70 -0.50 -3.65 5.23
N ASP A 71 -0.97 -4.55 6.07
CA ASP A 71 -0.20 -5.73 6.48
C ASP A 71 0.51 -6.36 5.26
N PRO A 72 1.85 -6.58 5.32
CA PRO A 72 2.60 -7.02 4.15
C PRO A 72 2.13 -8.36 3.58
N ILE A 73 1.64 -9.27 4.43
CA ILE A 73 1.13 -10.58 4.00
C ILE A 73 -0.23 -10.40 3.32
N GLU A 74 -1.13 -9.62 3.90
CA GLU A 74 -2.41 -9.31 3.23
C GLU A 74 -2.20 -8.60 1.88
N ARG A 75 -1.21 -7.70 1.82
CA ARG A 75 -0.82 -6.99 0.60
C ARG A 75 -0.32 -7.95 -0.47
N PHE A 76 0.51 -8.93 -0.08
CA PHE A 76 0.94 -10.01 -0.98
C PHE A 76 -0.25 -10.85 -1.48
N VAL A 77 -1.18 -11.25 -0.60
CA VAL A 77 -2.38 -11.99 -1.02
C VAL A 77 -3.20 -11.17 -2.02
N SER A 78 -3.35 -9.85 -1.80
CA SER A 78 -4.03 -8.96 -2.74
C SER A 78 -3.30 -8.83 -4.09
N LEU A 79 -1.96 -8.85 -4.08
CA LEU A 79 -1.16 -8.91 -5.30
C LEU A 79 -1.41 -10.22 -6.04
N TYR A 80 -1.27 -11.36 -5.36
CA TYR A 80 -1.39 -12.68 -5.95
C TYR A 80 -2.77 -12.91 -6.58
N LEU A 81 -3.85 -12.60 -5.86
CA LEU A 81 -5.21 -12.80 -6.37
C LEU A 81 -5.51 -11.91 -7.59
N ASP A 82 -5.04 -10.67 -7.59
CA ASP A 82 -5.34 -9.73 -8.67
C ASP A 82 -4.41 -9.91 -9.87
N LYS A 83 -3.10 -9.92 -9.63
CA LYS A 83 -2.11 -9.96 -10.72
C LYS A 83 -1.93 -11.37 -11.24
N CYS A 84 -1.77 -12.36 -10.36
CA CYS A 84 -1.55 -13.73 -10.80
C CYS A 84 -2.84 -14.43 -11.24
N LEU A 85 -3.89 -14.40 -10.41
CA LEU A 85 -5.09 -15.21 -10.69
C LEU A 85 -6.15 -14.54 -11.56
N LYS A 86 -6.27 -13.21 -11.52
CA LYS A 86 -7.27 -12.46 -12.29
C LYS A 86 -6.72 -11.94 -13.61
N GLU A 87 -5.49 -11.39 -13.61
CA GLU A 87 -4.85 -10.82 -14.80
C GLU A 87 -3.92 -11.81 -15.54
N ASP A 88 -3.71 -13.02 -15.01
CA ASP A 88 -2.77 -14.03 -15.52
C ASP A 88 -1.32 -13.49 -15.71
N ASN A 89 -0.96 -12.49 -14.91
CA ASN A 89 0.33 -11.83 -14.93
C ASN A 89 1.14 -12.23 -13.69
N CYS A 90 1.83 -13.37 -13.78
CA CYS A 90 2.52 -13.99 -12.64
C CYS A 90 3.90 -14.57 -12.96
N TRP A 91 4.79 -13.85 -13.67
CA TRP A 91 6.15 -14.36 -13.97
C TRP A 91 6.17 -15.79 -14.56
N SER A 92 5.17 -16.15 -15.38
CA SER A 92 4.95 -17.50 -15.92
C SER A 92 4.66 -18.61 -14.87
N CYS A 93 4.47 -18.26 -13.60
CA CYS A 93 4.12 -19.17 -12.52
C CYS A 93 2.67 -19.66 -12.55
N LYS A 94 1.79 -19.03 -13.36
CA LYS A 94 0.34 -19.28 -13.35
C LYS A 94 -0.22 -19.10 -11.93
N SER A 95 -0.71 -20.19 -11.32
CA SER A 95 -1.23 -20.25 -9.95
C SER A 95 -0.28 -20.93 -8.95
N ASP A 96 1.00 -21.08 -9.27
CA ASP A 96 1.99 -21.58 -8.31
C ASP A 96 2.53 -20.44 -7.43
N MET A 97 2.05 -20.37 -6.18
CA MET A 97 2.48 -19.38 -5.20
C MET A 97 3.95 -19.54 -4.80
N ARG A 98 4.51 -20.75 -4.77
CA ARG A 98 5.94 -20.97 -4.46
C ARG A 98 6.83 -20.38 -5.54
N CYS A 99 6.43 -20.56 -6.80
CA CYS A 99 7.09 -19.90 -7.92
C CYS A 99 6.99 -18.37 -7.78
N ALA A 100 5.79 -17.84 -7.52
CA ALA A 100 5.58 -16.39 -7.41
C ALA A 100 6.45 -15.72 -6.33
N VAL A 101 6.52 -16.29 -5.12
CA VAL A 101 7.37 -15.70 -4.05
C VAL A 101 8.86 -15.79 -4.34
N ARG A 102 9.31 -16.82 -5.08
CA ARG A 102 10.71 -16.96 -5.52
C ARG A 102 11.07 -15.89 -6.54
N GLU A 103 10.20 -15.66 -7.53
CA GLU A 103 10.41 -14.63 -8.54
C GLU A 103 10.40 -13.23 -7.94
N ILE A 104 9.49 -12.94 -7.00
CA ILE A 104 9.48 -11.68 -6.25
C ILE A 104 10.82 -11.49 -5.52
N TYR A 105 11.27 -12.48 -4.76
CA TYR A 105 12.52 -12.38 -4.01
C TYR A 105 13.74 -12.18 -4.93
N ASN A 106 13.82 -12.92 -6.03
CA ASN A 106 14.91 -12.82 -7.00
C ASN A 106 14.94 -11.44 -7.69
N GLY A 107 13.77 -10.93 -8.10
CA GLY A 107 13.64 -9.60 -8.70
C GLY A 107 14.08 -8.51 -7.74
N LEU A 108 13.53 -8.49 -6.52
CA LEU A 108 13.87 -7.49 -5.51
C LEU A 108 15.35 -7.57 -5.06
N LYS A 109 15.90 -8.77 -4.91
CA LYS A 109 17.33 -8.96 -4.61
C LYS A 109 18.22 -8.41 -5.72
N THR A 110 17.81 -8.57 -6.99
CA THR A 110 18.52 -8.00 -8.13
C THR A 110 18.53 -6.47 -8.07
N LEU A 111 17.39 -5.85 -7.77
CA LEU A 111 17.29 -4.40 -7.57
C LEU A 111 18.16 -3.92 -6.40
N GLN A 112 18.16 -4.65 -5.29
CA GLN A 112 18.94 -4.28 -4.11
C GLN A 112 20.45 -4.37 -4.33
N ASN A 113 20.92 -5.40 -5.04
CA ASN A 113 22.35 -5.70 -5.20
C ASN A 113 23.04 -4.86 -6.29
N HIS A 114 22.29 -4.31 -7.24
CA HIS A 114 22.84 -3.53 -8.35
C HIS A 114 22.57 -2.03 -8.19
N ARG A 115 22.90 -1.47 -7.03
CA ARG A 115 22.73 -0.02 -6.75
C ARG A 115 23.50 0.86 -7.74
N ASP A 116 24.62 0.37 -8.26
CA ASP A 116 25.50 1.12 -9.16
C ASP A 116 24.93 1.23 -10.58
N TRP A 117 24.13 0.25 -11.03
CA TRP A 117 23.51 0.24 -12.37
C TRP A 117 22.04 0.72 -12.33
N LYS A 118 21.40 0.81 -11.16
CA LYS A 118 19.99 1.24 -11.01
C LYS A 118 19.04 0.56 -12.02
N PRO A 119 18.92 -0.78 -12.00
CA PRO A 119 17.97 -1.48 -12.85
C PRO A 119 16.56 -0.88 -12.72
N ILE A 120 15.88 -0.68 -13.85
CA ILE A 120 14.52 -0.15 -13.87
C ILE A 120 13.59 -1.23 -13.31
N PRO A 121 12.84 -0.97 -12.22
CA PRO A 121 11.93 -1.95 -11.65
C PRO A 121 10.81 -2.27 -12.64
N THR A 122 10.47 -3.56 -12.76
CA THR A 122 9.36 -4.00 -13.59
C THR A 122 8.01 -3.61 -12.98
N TYR A 123 6.94 -3.71 -13.77
CA TYR A 123 5.57 -3.52 -13.27
C TYR A 123 5.28 -4.37 -12.04
N MET A 124 5.75 -5.63 -12.03
CA MET A 124 5.50 -6.55 -10.95
C MET A 124 6.39 -6.26 -9.73
N ASP A 125 7.64 -5.83 -9.92
CA ASP A 125 8.52 -5.40 -8.82
C ASP A 125 7.90 -4.24 -8.05
N LEU A 126 7.31 -3.26 -8.75
CA LEU A 126 6.64 -2.13 -8.11
C LEU A 126 5.42 -2.57 -7.28
N HIS A 127 4.74 -3.64 -7.68
CA HIS A 127 3.60 -4.20 -6.94
C HIS A 127 4.04 -5.01 -5.72
N SER A 128 5.17 -5.71 -5.81
CA SER A 128 5.66 -6.62 -4.77
C SER A 128 6.70 -6.02 -3.83
N ALA A 129 7.28 -4.86 -4.16
CA ALA A 129 8.29 -4.23 -3.31
C ALA A 129 7.78 -3.98 -1.88
N PRO A 130 8.63 -4.16 -0.85
CA PRO A 130 8.28 -3.88 0.55
C PRO A 130 7.73 -2.46 0.75
N LEU A 131 6.85 -2.28 1.71
CA LEU A 131 6.28 -0.96 2.03
C LEU A 131 7.38 0.06 2.33
N SER A 132 8.37 -0.34 3.11
CA SER A 132 9.53 0.48 3.51
C SER A 132 10.36 1.01 2.34
N TRP A 133 10.25 0.43 1.15
CA TRP A 133 10.94 0.90 -0.06
C TRP A 133 10.18 2.02 -0.80
N ASN A 134 8.99 2.38 -0.32
CA ASN A 134 8.14 3.40 -0.93
C ASN A 134 8.25 4.74 -0.18
N CYS A 135 7.83 5.82 -0.84
CA CYS A 135 7.56 7.13 -0.22
C CYS A 135 8.75 7.81 0.49
N ASN A 136 9.99 7.35 0.26
CA ASN A 136 11.18 7.74 1.03
C ASN A 136 11.00 7.55 2.55
N PHE A 137 10.31 6.48 2.96
CA PHE A 137 10.14 6.17 4.38
C PHE A 137 11.46 5.97 5.10
N ASP A 138 12.52 5.53 4.41
CA ASP A 138 13.87 5.42 4.95
C ASP A 138 14.45 6.76 5.44
N LYS A 139 13.97 7.89 4.93
CA LYS A 139 14.45 9.24 5.29
C LYS A 139 13.54 9.95 6.27
N ASP A 140 12.23 9.88 6.03
CA ASP A 140 11.27 10.83 6.62
C ASP A 140 10.04 10.16 7.23
N LEU A 141 10.12 8.88 7.63
CA LEU A 141 8.96 8.13 8.16
C LEU A 141 8.16 8.90 9.21
N ALA A 142 8.83 9.57 10.15
CA ALA A 142 8.19 10.32 11.24
C ALA A 142 7.30 11.49 10.75
N LYS A 143 7.50 11.97 9.51
CA LYS A 143 6.67 13.03 8.90
C LYS A 143 5.35 12.50 8.32
N TRP A 144 5.16 11.18 8.24
CA TRP A 144 3.99 10.56 7.60
C TRP A 144 2.93 10.16 8.62
N SER A 145 1.70 10.57 8.36
CA SER A 145 0.51 9.96 8.98
C SER A 145 0.21 8.63 8.29
N LEU A 146 0.43 7.54 9.01
CA LEU A 146 0.23 6.18 8.50
C LEU A 146 -1.20 5.71 8.79
N LEU A 147 -1.96 5.47 7.73
CA LEU A 147 -3.35 5.03 7.80
C LEU A 147 -3.40 3.51 7.56
N MET A 148 -3.58 2.73 8.61
CA MET A 148 -3.60 1.26 8.53
C MET A 148 -4.89 0.74 7.91
N MET A 149 -4.76 0.03 6.79
CA MET A 149 -5.86 -0.60 6.08
C MET A 149 -5.65 -2.10 6.10
N GLY A 150 -6.59 -2.83 6.68
CA GLY A 150 -6.56 -4.29 6.78
C GLY A 150 -7.92 -4.91 6.51
N SER A 151 -8.01 -6.22 6.73
CA SER A 151 -9.29 -6.93 6.76
C SER A 151 -10.18 -6.52 7.94
N ASP A 152 -9.58 -6.03 9.03
CA ASP A 152 -10.30 -5.57 10.22
C ASP A 152 -11.17 -4.34 9.92
N ALA A 153 -12.42 -4.38 10.38
CA ALA A 153 -13.40 -3.32 10.11
C ALA A 153 -13.15 -2.07 10.96
N GLU A 154 -12.69 -2.23 12.20
CA GLU A 154 -12.42 -1.13 13.11
C GLU A 154 -11.11 -0.42 12.76
N GLU A 155 -10.07 -1.15 12.33
CA GLU A 155 -8.84 -0.55 11.78
C GLU A 155 -9.16 0.32 10.56
N ARG A 156 -9.94 -0.21 9.61
CA ARG A 156 -10.37 0.56 8.43
C ARG A 156 -11.16 1.81 8.81
N LYS A 157 -12.13 1.67 9.72
CA LYS A 157 -12.94 2.78 10.20
C LYS A 157 -12.08 3.84 10.90
N SER A 158 -11.16 3.43 11.76
CA SER A 158 -10.22 4.31 12.46
C SER A 158 -9.36 5.10 11.47
N SER A 159 -8.78 4.42 10.47
CA SER A 159 -7.97 5.06 9.43
C SER A 159 -8.75 6.04 8.55
N ILE A 160 -10.00 5.74 8.22
CA ILE A 160 -10.86 6.65 7.46
C ILE A 160 -11.26 7.88 8.29
N LEU A 161 -11.52 7.71 9.59
CA LEU A 161 -11.74 8.83 10.51
C LEU A 161 -10.48 9.69 10.66
N GLN A 162 -9.30 9.07 10.75
CA GLN A 162 -8.03 9.79 10.76
C GLN A 162 -7.80 10.58 9.47
N LEU A 163 -8.09 10.00 8.30
CA LEU A 163 -8.08 10.74 7.03
C LEU A 163 -9.03 11.94 7.08
N GLY A 164 -10.27 11.75 7.53
CA GLY A 164 -11.23 12.85 7.67
C GLY A 164 -10.73 13.97 8.58
N ASN A 165 -10.06 13.63 9.68
CA ASN A 165 -9.45 14.62 10.58
C ASN A 165 -8.28 15.36 9.92
N ILE A 166 -7.44 14.66 9.15
CA ILE A 166 -6.35 15.26 8.37
C ILE A 166 -6.92 16.28 7.37
N LEU A 167 -7.93 15.89 6.60
CA LEU A 167 -8.58 16.74 5.61
C LEU A 167 -9.25 17.96 6.26
N LYS A 168 -9.99 17.76 7.36
CA LYS A 168 -10.66 18.84 8.09
C LYS A 168 -9.68 19.90 8.60
N ARG A 169 -8.52 19.48 9.12
CA ARG A 169 -7.45 20.39 9.58
C ARG A 169 -6.80 21.17 8.45
N GLN A 170 -6.96 20.74 7.21
CA GLN A 170 -6.42 21.39 6.02
C GLN A 170 -7.47 22.27 5.32
N GLY A 171 -8.63 22.49 5.97
CA GLY A 171 -9.66 23.41 5.48
C GLY A 171 -10.60 22.81 4.44
N VAL A 172 -10.56 21.49 4.23
CA VAL A 172 -11.49 20.80 3.30
C VAL A 172 -12.92 20.94 3.79
N SER A 173 -13.84 21.24 2.86
CA SER A 173 -15.26 21.49 3.16
C SER A 173 -15.96 20.26 3.73
N ASN A 174 -17.01 20.47 4.54
CA ASN A 174 -17.76 19.36 5.14
C ASN A 174 -18.40 18.44 4.08
N GLU A 175 -18.85 18.99 2.95
CA GLU A 175 -19.41 18.20 1.85
C GLU A 175 -18.39 17.20 1.28
N VAL A 176 -17.16 17.67 1.03
CA VAL A 176 -16.07 16.83 0.54
C VAL A 176 -15.65 15.80 1.60
N LEU A 177 -15.58 16.20 2.87
CA LEU A 177 -15.30 15.29 3.99
C LEU A 177 -16.33 14.16 4.07
N GLU A 178 -17.62 14.48 3.98
CA GLU A 178 -18.71 13.50 4.02
C GLU A 178 -18.62 12.53 2.84
N LYS A 179 -18.33 13.03 1.63
CA LYS A 179 -18.11 12.18 0.45
C LYS A 179 -16.92 11.24 0.65
N VAL A 180 -15.78 11.76 1.09
CA VAL A 180 -14.57 10.95 1.35
C VAL A 180 -14.86 9.86 2.38
N GLN A 181 -15.46 10.21 3.52
CA GLN A 181 -15.77 9.24 4.57
C GLN A 181 -16.76 8.18 4.08
N LYS A 182 -17.88 8.59 3.47
CA LYS A 182 -18.92 7.69 2.99
C LYS A 182 -18.37 6.72 1.94
N GLU A 183 -17.67 7.21 0.93
CA GLU A 183 -17.19 6.37 -0.16
C GLU A 183 -15.98 5.52 0.23
N SER A 184 -15.11 6.01 1.12
CA SER A 184 -14.01 5.20 1.67
C SER A 184 -14.52 4.05 2.53
N MET A 185 -15.61 4.27 3.29
CA MET A 185 -16.24 3.23 4.12
C MET A 185 -17.06 2.24 3.28
N ALA A 186 -17.72 2.72 2.22
CA ALA A 186 -18.46 1.88 1.29
C ALA A 186 -17.55 1.05 0.36
N GLY A 187 -16.29 1.45 0.24
CA GLY A 187 -15.30 0.93 -0.70
C GLY A 187 -14.78 -0.47 -0.39
N GLU A 188 -15.65 -1.48 -0.42
CA GLU A 188 -15.26 -2.75 -1.03
C GLU A 188 -15.10 -2.49 -2.53
N THR A 189 -13.93 -2.01 -2.95
CA THR A 189 -13.65 -1.80 -4.39
C THR A 189 -13.91 -3.09 -5.19
N ALA A 190 -14.07 -3.02 -6.51
CA ALA A 190 -14.27 -4.20 -7.37
C ALA A 190 -13.15 -5.28 -7.28
N HIS A 191 -12.07 -5.02 -6.53
CA HIS A 191 -10.97 -5.95 -6.21
C HIS A 191 -11.03 -6.48 -4.76
N SER A 192 -12.03 -6.10 -3.97
CA SER A 192 -12.26 -6.56 -2.60
C SER A 192 -12.65 -8.04 -2.63
N THR A 193 -11.67 -8.89 -2.40
CA THR A 193 -11.79 -10.36 -2.41
C THR A 193 -11.84 -10.93 -0.99
N HIS A 194 -12.05 -10.08 0.02
CA HIS A 194 -11.90 -10.41 1.45
C HIS A 194 -12.68 -11.66 1.91
N LYS A 195 -13.74 -12.04 1.20
CA LYS A 195 -14.57 -13.21 1.50
C LYS A 195 -14.61 -14.28 0.39
N SER A 196 -13.81 -14.14 -0.67
CA SER A 196 -13.83 -15.12 -1.76
C SER A 196 -13.12 -16.42 -1.34
N SER A 197 -13.60 -17.58 -1.79
CA SER A 197 -12.97 -18.88 -1.54
C SER A 197 -11.49 -18.88 -1.94
N ARG A 198 -11.17 -18.26 -3.09
CA ARG A 198 -9.79 -18.09 -3.58
C ARG A 198 -8.90 -17.35 -2.60
N ARG A 199 -9.43 -16.34 -1.88
CA ARG A 199 -8.65 -15.62 -0.87
C ARG A 199 -8.39 -16.50 0.35
N LEU A 200 -9.40 -17.20 0.84
CA LEU A 200 -9.24 -18.13 1.95
C LEU A 200 -8.22 -19.22 1.63
N ASP A 201 -8.23 -19.72 0.39
CA ASP A 201 -7.24 -20.69 -0.09
C ASP A 201 -5.83 -20.10 -0.16
N ALA A 202 -5.68 -18.86 -0.65
CA ALA A 202 -4.39 -18.17 -0.70
C ALA A 202 -3.83 -17.87 0.70
N GLU A 203 -4.67 -17.37 1.62
CA GLU A 203 -4.30 -17.12 3.01
C GLU A 203 -3.96 -18.43 3.74
N ARG A 204 -4.69 -19.52 3.45
CA ARG A 204 -4.36 -20.86 3.93
C ARG A 204 -2.98 -21.30 3.43
N GLN A 205 -2.71 -21.16 2.14
CA GLN A 205 -1.42 -21.55 1.57
C GLN A 205 -0.27 -20.72 2.17
N VAL A 206 -0.44 -19.41 2.34
CA VAL A 206 0.55 -18.58 3.04
C VAL A 206 0.78 -19.09 4.45
N ARG A 207 -0.27 -19.43 5.20
CA ARG A 207 -0.13 -19.90 6.58
C ARG A 207 0.47 -21.29 6.68
N GLU A 208 0.22 -22.19 5.73
CA GLU A 208 0.56 -23.62 5.87
C GLU A 208 1.79 -24.05 5.07
N ASP A 209 2.17 -23.32 4.02
CA ASP A 209 3.31 -23.68 3.18
C ASP A 209 4.62 -23.04 3.68
N PRO A 210 5.57 -23.84 4.20
CA PRO A 210 6.80 -23.31 4.80
C PRO A 210 7.72 -22.63 3.77
N VAL A 211 7.67 -23.04 2.50
CA VAL A 211 8.45 -22.38 1.44
C VAL A 211 7.91 -20.99 1.20
N VAL A 212 6.58 -20.85 1.10
CA VAL A 212 5.93 -19.55 0.93
C VAL A 212 6.25 -18.63 2.11
N ARG A 213 6.09 -19.09 3.35
CA ARG A 213 6.40 -18.29 4.55
C ARG A 213 7.84 -17.82 4.58
N ASP A 214 8.80 -18.72 4.34
CA ASP A 214 10.23 -18.37 4.39
C ASP A 214 10.58 -17.24 3.41
N TYR A 215 10.07 -17.30 2.18
CA TYR A 215 10.27 -16.21 1.21
C TYR A 215 9.55 -14.93 1.62
N LEU A 216 8.31 -14.99 2.11
CA LEU A 216 7.58 -13.80 2.55
C LEU A 216 8.27 -13.12 3.74
N HIS A 217 8.86 -13.87 4.67
CA HIS A 217 9.70 -13.30 5.72
C HIS A 217 10.95 -12.61 5.14
N LYS A 218 11.65 -13.26 4.20
CA LYS A 218 12.83 -12.66 3.55
C LYS A 218 12.49 -11.36 2.81
N ILE A 219 11.30 -11.26 2.22
CA ILE A 219 10.87 -10.09 1.46
C ILE A 219 10.37 -8.99 2.41
N TYR A 220 9.48 -9.32 3.36
CA TYR A 220 8.67 -8.32 4.07
C TYR A 220 8.97 -8.17 5.56
N PHE A 221 9.84 -8.98 6.18
CA PHE A 221 10.07 -8.89 7.63
C PHE A 221 10.50 -7.49 8.08
N PHE A 222 11.25 -6.76 7.26
CA PHE A 222 11.66 -5.40 7.60
C PHE A 222 10.47 -4.44 7.73
N ASP A 223 9.38 -4.63 6.99
CA ASP A 223 8.18 -3.81 7.15
C ASP A 223 7.57 -3.99 8.55
N TYR A 224 7.65 -5.18 9.14
CA TYR A 224 7.18 -5.42 10.51
C TYR A 224 8.10 -4.83 11.59
N LEU A 225 9.32 -4.42 11.23
CA LEU A 225 10.23 -3.69 12.13
C LEU A 225 10.03 -2.18 12.03
N VAL A 226 9.63 -1.69 10.85
CA VAL A 226 9.48 -0.28 10.55
C VAL A 226 8.09 0.24 10.91
N PHE A 227 7.06 -0.56 10.68
CA PHE A 227 5.65 -0.18 10.84
C PHE A 227 5.01 -0.94 12.00
N PRO A 228 3.93 -0.41 12.61
CA PRO A 228 3.30 -0.98 13.81
C PRO A 228 2.41 -2.20 13.49
N PHE A 229 2.87 -3.12 12.64
CA PHE A 229 2.13 -4.34 12.29
C PHE A 229 2.30 -5.44 13.35
N ASN A 230 1.25 -6.23 13.52
CA ASN A 230 1.29 -7.38 14.43
C ASN A 230 2.20 -8.48 13.87
N ARG A 231 3.21 -8.88 14.65
CA ARG A 231 4.14 -9.96 14.29
C ARG A 231 3.68 -11.35 14.71
N ALA A 232 2.61 -11.48 15.51
CA ALA A 232 2.11 -12.77 15.98
C ALA A 232 1.83 -13.81 14.86
N PRO A 233 1.40 -13.42 13.65
CA PRO A 233 1.20 -14.37 12.54
C PRO A 233 2.50 -14.93 11.92
N LEU A 234 3.66 -14.33 12.20
CA LEU A 234 4.95 -14.75 11.62
C LEU A 234 5.49 -16.02 12.30
N ASP A 235 6.46 -16.70 11.69
CA ASP A 235 7.13 -17.83 12.35
C ASP A 235 7.81 -17.36 13.64
N ALA A 236 7.84 -18.21 14.67
CA ALA A 236 8.27 -17.87 16.05
C ALA A 236 9.57 -17.05 16.13
N LYS A 237 10.56 -17.35 15.28
CA LYS A 237 11.82 -16.59 15.24
C LYS A 237 11.56 -15.09 14.96
N TYR A 238 10.69 -14.77 14.00
CA TYR A 238 10.34 -13.40 13.60
C TYR A 238 9.37 -12.67 14.54
N GLN A 239 8.83 -13.33 15.55
CA GLN A 239 7.93 -12.69 16.52
C GLN A 239 8.68 -11.88 17.58
N THR A 240 9.96 -12.17 17.78
CA THR A 240 10.78 -11.55 18.83
C THR A 240 11.68 -10.45 18.28
N ASP A 241 12.07 -9.52 19.15
CA ASP A 241 13.13 -8.57 18.83
C ASP A 241 14.46 -9.31 18.84
N PHE A 242 14.89 -9.78 17.66
CA PHE A 242 16.21 -10.36 17.44
C PHE A 242 17.36 -9.43 17.82
N TRP A 243 17.07 -8.14 18.05
CA TRP A 243 18.03 -7.06 18.20
C TRP A 243 17.78 -6.28 19.50
N LYS A 244 17.92 -6.92 20.66
CA LYS A 244 18.28 -6.11 21.83
C LYS A 244 19.64 -5.49 21.54
N ILE A 245 19.67 -4.17 21.36
CA ILE A 245 20.91 -3.40 21.30
C ILE A 245 21.72 -3.81 22.54
N PRO A 246 22.99 -4.26 22.41
CA PRO A 246 23.82 -4.53 23.57
C PRO A 246 23.79 -3.29 24.45
N GLN A 247 23.31 -3.45 25.69
CA GLN A 247 23.46 -2.39 26.69
C GLN A 247 24.95 -2.09 26.75
N LYS A 248 25.33 -0.84 26.51
CA LYS A 248 26.72 -0.39 26.70
C LYS A 248 27.12 -0.79 28.13
N GLN A 249 28.04 -1.76 28.24
CA GLN A 249 28.78 -2.02 29.48
C GLN A 249 29.67 -0.83 29.79
#